data_AF-A0A502LM24-F1
#
_entry.id   AF-A0A502LM24-F1
#
_cell.length_a   1.000
_cell.length_b   1.000
_cell.length_c   1.000
_cell.angle_alpha   90.00
_cell.angle_beta   90.00
_cell.angle_gamma   90.00
#
_symmetry.space_group_name_H-M   'P 1'
#
loop_
_entity.id
_entity.type
_entity.pdbx_description
1 polymer ?
#
loop_
_entity_poly.entity_id
_entity_poly.type
_entity_poly.pdbx_seq_one_letter_code
_entity_poly.pdbx_strand_id
1 'polypeptide(L)'
;MKTFPLSERQTKYFIDLAKNSKSGFIGVSWYEPERKWKATITSNAQLFTLGLFDDPVKAAVVRDNKAVELWGANAVTNDGLGLFKKEERHFWVPDEENLQKRINNCLPRHLQYFGRKLFGLVTFAREKGITFQEAIKHQSELNSLSKKDRAKIITRLEREKLIYIDKQNNNSVDKNNIYSISYQPKKLIKEQKMSVKKDTSITLEKANSLEHKSPEELAAMAQELLKLSEAKKQEIANGDVLKKQIRPLILACFQAKGKVERSLNELLDVTTELDNSLNALRDAMK
;
A
#
# COMPACT_ATOMS: atom_id res chain seq x y z
N MET A 1 10.49 -2.01 14.98
CA MET A 1 9.78 -0.71 14.96
C MET A 1 9.77 -0.21 13.53
N LYS A 2 8.63 -0.33 12.84
CA LYS A 2 8.55 -0.27 11.37
C LYS A 2 7.27 0.41 10.84
N THR A 3 6.37 0.78 11.74
CA THR A 3 5.08 1.40 11.42
C THR A 3 4.77 2.54 12.40
N PHE A 4 4.02 3.54 11.95
CA PHE A 4 3.41 4.60 12.75
C PHE A 4 2.22 4.10 13.60
N PRO A 5 1.84 4.84 14.67
CA PRO A 5 2.49 6.05 15.19
C PRO A 5 3.83 5.75 15.87
N LEU A 6 4.77 6.69 15.77
CA LEU A 6 6.06 6.64 16.45
C LEU A 6 6.01 7.55 17.68
N SER A 7 6.65 7.14 18.78
CA SER A 7 6.91 8.06 19.89
C SER A 7 7.90 9.16 19.47
N GLU A 8 7.98 10.26 20.21
CA GLU A 8 8.95 11.33 19.94
C GLU A 8 10.39 10.80 19.89
N ARG A 9 10.75 9.92 20.84
CA ARG A 9 12.06 9.27 20.88
C ARG A 9 12.34 8.44 19.63
N GLN A 10 11.34 7.71 19.15
CA GLN A 10 11.47 6.89 17.94
C GLN A 10 11.55 7.75 16.68
N THR A 11 10.74 8.79 16.59
CA THR A 11 10.76 9.76 15.48
C THR A 11 12.12 10.43 15.39
N LYS A 12 12.64 10.92 16.52
CA LYS A 12 13.97 11.52 16.61
C LYS A 12 15.07 10.56 16.18
N TYR A 13 15.04 9.30 16.63
CA TYR A 13 15.99 8.28 16.20
C TYR A 13 16.07 8.13 14.68
N PHE A 14 14.92 8.04 14.00
CA PHE A 14 14.89 7.89 12.54
C PHE A 14 15.37 9.15 11.80
N ILE A 15 15.02 10.33 12.30
CA ILE A 15 15.48 11.61 11.75
C ILE A 15 17.00 11.74 11.90
N ASP A 16 17.54 11.42 13.07
CA ASP A 16 18.97 11.49 13.34
C ASP A 16 19.74 10.46 12.48
N LEU A 17 19.19 9.26 12.30
CA LEU A 17 19.74 8.26 11.39
C LEU A 17 19.83 8.77 9.95
N ALA A 18 18.79 9.46 9.48
CA ALA A 18 18.76 10.05 8.15
C ALA A 18 19.78 11.20 8.02
N LYS A 19 19.82 12.12 8.99
CA LYS A 19 20.76 13.26 9.03
C LYS A 19 22.22 12.84 9.06
N ASN A 20 22.53 11.74 9.76
CA ASN A 20 23.89 11.21 9.84
C ASN A 20 24.30 10.43 8.59
N SER A 21 23.37 10.16 7.67
CA SER A 21 23.66 9.53 6.39
C SER A 21 24.06 10.58 5.34
N LYS A 22 24.95 10.21 4.42
CA LYS A 22 25.35 11.10 3.29
C LYS A 22 24.19 11.48 2.38
N SER A 23 23.14 10.67 2.33
CA SER A 23 21.98 10.86 1.45
C SER A 23 20.91 11.76 2.05
N GLY A 24 20.89 11.93 3.38
CA GLY A 24 19.77 12.53 4.10
C GLY A 24 18.54 11.62 4.20
N PHE A 25 18.63 10.35 3.78
CA PHE A 25 17.51 9.40 3.72
C PHE A 25 17.84 8.07 4.42
N ILE A 26 16.83 7.48 5.04
CA ILE A 26 16.94 6.19 5.71
C ILE A 26 17.04 5.07 4.68
N GLY A 27 18.03 4.20 4.86
CA GLY A 27 18.24 3.05 3.99
C GLY A 27 18.83 3.40 2.62
N VAL A 28 19.34 4.62 2.44
CA VAL A 28 20.04 5.05 1.22
C VAL A 28 21.48 5.38 1.56
N SER A 29 22.42 4.67 0.94
CA SER A 29 23.85 4.88 1.15
C SER A 29 24.59 5.00 -0.18
N TRP A 30 25.71 5.73 -0.18
CA TRP A 30 26.60 5.79 -1.33
C TRP A 30 27.38 4.48 -1.46
N TYR A 31 27.34 3.87 -2.64
CA TYR A 31 28.06 2.64 -2.96
C TYR A 31 29.22 2.95 -3.90
N GLU A 32 30.42 3.06 -3.32
CA GLU A 32 31.62 3.50 -4.04
C GLU A 32 31.99 2.67 -5.27
N PRO A 33 31.92 1.32 -5.27
CA PRO A 33 32.35 0.53 -6.42
C PRO A 33 31.63 0.89 -7.73
N GLU A 34 30.34 1.22 -7.64
CA GLU A 34 29.50 1.58 -8.80
C GLU A 34 29.24 3.08 -8.89
N ARG A 35 29.73 3.87 -7.92
CA ARG A 35 29.45 5.30 -7.76
C ARG A 35 27.95 5.63 -7.89
N LYS A 36 27.13 4.85 -7.18
CA LYS A 36 25.66 4.97 -7.20
C LYS A 36 25.08 4.93 -5.79
N TRP A 37 23.89 5.49 -5.64
CA TRP A 37 23.09 5.41 -4.42
C TRP A 37 22.42 4.04 -4.33
N LYS A 38 22.73 3.30 -3.27
CA LYS A 38 22.17 1.98 -3.00
C LYS A 38 20.99 2.11 -2.05
N ALA A 39 19.83 1.59 -2.47
CA ALA A 39 18.66 1.48 -1.62
C ALA A 39 18.61 0.12 -0.93
N THR A 40 18.43 0.12 0.39
CA THR A 40 18.33 -1.10 1.20
C THR A 40 17.24 -0.98 2.25
N ILE A 41 16.68 -2.14 2.63
CA ILE A 41 15.70 -2.21 3.71
C ILE A 41 15.84 -3.54 4.46
N THR A 42 15.78 -3.50 5.79
CA THR A 42 15.89 -4.71 6.61
C THR A 42 14.53 -5.13 7.13
N SER A 43 14.08 -6.32 6.77
CA SER A 43 12.85 -6.91 7.31
C SER A 43 13.08 -8.31 7.85
N ASN A 44 12.56 -8.60 9.05
CA ASN A 44 12.72 -9.90 9.72
C ASN A 44 14.16 -10.44 9.72
N ALA A 45 15.12 -9.60 10.11
CA ALA A 45 16.56 -9.87 10.10
C ALA A 45 17.20 -10.12 8.71
N GLN A 46 16.42 -10.07 7.62
CA GLN A 46 16.91 -10.15 6.26
C GLN A 46 17.10 -8.76 5.65
N LEU A 47 18.27 -8.52 5.07
CA LEU A 47 18.58 -7.30 4.32
C LEU A 47 18.15 -7.47 2.85
N PHE A 48 17.29 -6.59 2.37
CA PHE A 48 16.90 -6.50 0.97
C PHE A 48 17.67 -5.37 0.30
N THR A 49 18.42 -5.69 -0.76
CA THR A 49 18.98 -4.68 -1.67
C THR A 49 17.97 -4.42 -2.78
N LEU A 50 17.56 -3.17 -2.95
CA LEU A 50 16.46 -2.78 -3.84
C LEU A 50 16.94 -2.23 -5.18
N GLY A 51 18.20 -1.85 -5.28
CA GLY A 51 18.82 -1.36 -6.51
C GLY A 51 19.92 -0.32 -6.26
N LEU A 52 20.52 0.12 -7.37
CA LEU A 52 21.51 1.19 -7.46
C LEU A 52 20.95 2.30 -8.36
N PHE A 53 21.10 3.56 -7.93
CA PHE A 53 20.47 4.72 -8.55
C PHE A 53 21.46 5.88 -8.66
N ASP A 54 21.33 6.69 -9.70
CA ASP A 54 22.19 7.88 -9.87
C ASP A 54 21.76 9.05 -8.95
N ASP A 55 20.53 8.99 -8.41
CA ASP A 55 19.90 10.03 -7.60
C ASP A 55 19.48 9.48 -6.23
N PRO A 56 19.88 10.12 -5.11
CA PRO A 56 19.51 9.66 -3.76
C PRO A 56 18.01 9.73 -3.51
N VAL A 57 17.30 10.68 -4.13
CA VAL A 57 15.84 10.83 -3.99
C VAL A 57 15.14 9.59 -4.57
N LYS A 58 15.54 9.14 -5.77
CA LYS A 58 15.01 7.91 -6.39
C LYS A 58 15.25 6.68 -5.52
N ALA A 59 16.44 6.54 -4.94
CA ALA A 59 16.75 5.45 -4.02
C ALA A 59 15.85 5.46 -2.78
N ALA A 60 15.58 6.64 -2.21
CA ALA A 60 14.74 6.83 -1.02
C ALA A 60 13.29 6.44 -1.29
N VAL A 61 12.75 6.80 -2.46
CA VAL A 61 11.38 6.46 -2.85
C VAL A 61 11.21 4.95 -3.04
N VAL A 62 12.15 4.29 -3.72
CA VAL A 62 12.11 2.82 -3.89
C VAL A 62 12.13 2.11 -2.54
N ARG A 63 12.91 2.62 -1.58
CA ARG A 63 12.92 2.13 -0.20
C ARG A 63 11.58 2.32 0.49
N ASP A 64 10.94 3.47 0.33
CA ASP A 64 9.62 3.74 0.93
C ASP A 64 8.52 2.85 0.35
N ASN A 65 8.54 2.60 -0.96
CA ASN A 65 7.63 1.65 -1.61
C ASN A 65 7.78 0.25 -1.03
N LYS A 66 9.03 -0.19 -0.83
CA LYS A 66 9.28 -1.49 -0.22
C LYS A 66 8.87 -1.54 1.26
N ALA A 67 9.04 -0.44 1.99
CA ALA A 67 8.56 -0.33 3.38
C ALA A 67 7.04 -0.51 3.46
N VAL A 68 6.28 0.15 2.55
CA VAL A 68 4.83 0.01 2.46
C VAL A 68 4.41 -1.41 2.07
N GLU A 69 5.11 -2.03 1.11
CA GLU A 69 4.87 -3.42 0.70
C GLU A 69 5.03 -4.38 1.90
N LEU A 70 6.13 -4.25 2.64
CA LEU A 70 6.48 -5.16 3.73
C LEU A 70 5.66 -4.91 5.00
N TRP A 71 5.43 -3.65 5.37
CA TRP A 71 4.89 -3.28 6.69
C TRP A 71 3.48 -2.67 6.62
N GLY A 72 2.98 -2.34 5.44
CA GLY A 72 1.62 -1.83 5.22
C GLY A 72 1.52 -0.31 5.16
N ALA A 73 0.28 0.19 5.11
CA ALA A 73 -0.01 1.61 4.89
C ALA A 73 0.63 2.53 5.96
N ASN A 74 0.78 2.03 7.18
CA ASN A 74 1.40 2.79 8.27
C ASN A 74 2.93 2.62 8.31
N ALA A 75 3.59 2.10 7.28
CA ALA A 75 5.04 1.92 7.28
C ALA A 75 5.78 3.23 7.57
N VAL A 76 6.90 3.14 8.30
CA VAL A 76 7.79 4.28 8.50
C VAL A 76 8.57 4.53 7.21
N THR A 77 8.21 5.61 6.54
CA THR A 77 8.76 6.08 5.26
C THR A 77 9.56 7.35 5.44
N ASN A 78 10.50 7.63 4.54
CA ASN A 78 11.20 8.90 4.46
C ASN A 78 10.21 10.06 4.26
N ASP A 79 9.16 9.84 3.47
CA ASP A 79 8.07 10.81 3.29
C ASP A 79 7.27 11.07 4.57
N GLY A 80 6.86 10.00 5.29
CA GLY A 80 6.12 10.13 6.54
C GLY A 80 6.94 10.80 7.65
N LEU A 81 8.27 10.76 7.56
CA LEU A 81 9.19 11.48 8.44
C LEU A 81 9.51 12.91 7.95
N GLY A 82 8.97 13.32 6.80
CA GLY A 82 9.16 14.65 6.23
C GLY A 82 10.55 14.90 5.66
N LEU A 83 11.30 13.85 5.30
CA LEU A 83 12.70 13.98 4.85
C LEU A 83 12.83 14.49 3.41
N PHE A 84 11.78 14.39 2.58
CA PHE A 84 11.76 15.00 1.25
C PHE A 84 11.50 16.51 1.33
N LYS A 85 12.33 17.31 0.65
CA LYS A 85 12.06 18.74 0.44
C LYS A 85 10.78 18.92 -0.37
N LYS A 86 10.15 20.10 -0.27
CA LYS A 86 8.91 20.42 -0.98
C LYS A 86 9.03 20.26 -2.52
N GLU A 87 10.20 20.57 -3.07
CA GLU A 87 10.51 20.39 -4.50
C GLU A 87 10.79 18.92 -4.86
N GLU A 88 11.38 18.15 -3.94
CA GLU A 88 11.67 16.72 -4.11
C GLU A 88 10.42 15.85 -3.94
N ARG A 89 9.37 16.40 -3.32
CA ARG A 89 8.01 15.83 -3.26
C ARG A 89 7.24 15.95 -4.58
N HIS A 90 7.87 16.41 -5.67
CA HIS A 90 7.27 16.30 -7.02
C HIS A 90 7.26 14.83 -7.45
N PHE A 91 6.29 14.10 -6.91
CA PHE A 91 5.68 12.86 -7.37
C PHE A 91 6.53 11.95 -8.27
N TRP A 92 7.39 11.13 -7.66
CA TRP A 92 8.00 10.01 -8.37
C TRP A 92 6.98 8.87 -8.56
N VAL A 93 6.59 8.67 -9.81
CA VAL A 93 5.99 7.43 -10.30
C VAL A 93 7.13 6.65 -10.96
N PRO A 94 7.26 5.32 -10.75
CA PRO A 94 8.30 4.55 -11.39
C PRO A 94 8.29 4.79 -12.91
N ASP A 95 9.42 5.29 -13.41
CA ASP A 95 9.71 5.46 -14.83
C ASP A 95 8.86 6.56 -15.49
N GLU A 96 9.02 7.82 -15.08
CA GLU A 96 8.20 8.98 -15.48
C GLU A 96 8.02 9.10 -17.01
N GLU A 97 9.08 8.85 -17.79
CA GLU A 97 9.02 8.88 -19.25
C GLU A 97 8.22 7.71 -19.84
N ASN A 98 8.38 6.51 -19.27
CA ASN A 98 7.64 5.32 -19.69
C ASN A 98 6.17 5.39 -19.24
N LEU A 99 5.89 5.90 -18.05
CA LEU A 99 4.53 6.06 -17.53
C LEU A 99 3.77 7.11 -18.34
N GLN A 100 4.36 8.28 -18.62
CA GLN A 100 3.71 9.26 -19.47
C GLN A 100 3.42 8.67 -20.86
N LYS A 101 4.38 7.93 -21.44
CA LYS A 101 4.17 7.18 -22.70
C LYS A 101 3.04 6.16 -22.57
N ARG A 102 2.98 5.37 -21.48
CA ARG A 102 1.93 4.38 -21.22
C ARG A 102 0.54 5.01 -21.05
N ILE A 103 0.44 6.10 -20.29
CA ILE A 103 -0.78 6.90 -20.15
C ILE A 103 -1.21 7.44 -21.52
N ASN A 104 -0.27 7.99 -22.28
CA ASN A 104 -0.56 8.52 -23.61
C ASN A 104 -1.01 7.43 -24.59
N ASN A 105 -0.35 6.27 -24.57
CA ASN A 105 -0.68 5.14 -25.45
C ASN A 105 -2.04 4.52 -25.15
N CYS A 106 -2.50 4.59 -23.89
CA CYS A 106 -3.81 4.05 -23.52
C CYS A 106 -4.98 5.01 -23.76
N LEU A 107 -4.72 6.30 -24.02
CA LEU A 107 -5.74 7.35 -24.16
C LEU A 107 -5.75 7.98 -25.56
N PRO A 108 -6.93 8.34 -26.10
CA PRO A 108 -7.04 9.17 -27.30
C PRO A 108 -6.29 10.50 -27.12
N ARG A 109 -5.69 11.04 -28.19
CA ARG A 109 -4.87 12.29 -28.16
C ARG A 109 -5.52 13.44 -27.37
N HIS A 110 -6.82 13.68 -27.56
CA HIS A 110 -7.56 14.74 -26.88
C HIS A 110 -7.73 14.53 -25.36
N LEU A 111 -7.52 13.31 -24.85
CA LEU A 111 -7.61 12.96 -23.42
C LEU A 111 -6.25 12.77 -22.75
N GLN A 112 -5.15 12.75 -23.50
CA GLN A 112 -3.82 12.44 -22.93
C GLN A 112 -3.37 13.48 -21.90
N TYR A 113 -3.56 14.77 -22.20
CA TYR A 113 -3.25 15.85 -21.26
C TYR A 113 -3.99 15.66 -19.93
N PHE A 114 -5.31 15.48 -20.01
CA PHE A 114 -6.16 15.26 -18.85
C PHE A 114 -5.83 13.95 -18.14
N GLY A 115 -5.46 12.90 -18.87
CA GLY A 115 -5.05 11.61 -18.32
C GLY A 115 -3.81 11.71 -17.45
N ARG A 116 -2.79 12.45 -17.89
CA ARG A 116 -1.58 12.70 -17.09
C ARG A 116 -1.90 13.50 -15.83
N LYS A 117 -2.68 14.58 -15.95
CA LYS A 117 -3.13 15.39 -14.82
C LYS A 117 -3.95 14.58 -13.82
N LEU A 118 -4.88 13.77 -14.33
CA LEU A 118 -5.75 12.90 -13.54
C LEU A 118 -4.92 11.88 -12.75
N PHE A 119 -3.93 11.28 -13.40
CA PHE A 119 -3.01 10.35 -12.74
C PHE A 119 -2.22 11.02 -11.60
N GLY A 120 -1.73 12.25 -11.80
CA GLY A 120 -1.10 13.03 -10.73
C GLY A 120 -2.04 13.29 -9.56
N LEU A 121 -3.31 13.60 -9.84
CA LEU A 121 -4.33 13.84 -8.83
C LEU A 121 -4.65 12.59 -7.98
N VAL A 122 -4.62 11.41 -8.57
CA VAL A 122 -4.80 10.14 -7.84
C VAL A 122 -3.77 9.99 -6.72
N THR A 123 -2.52 10.40 -6.99
CA THR A 123 -1.45 10.38 -5.98
C THR A 123 -1.69 11.42 -4.87
N PHE A 124 -2.17 12.61 -5.24
CA PHE A 124 -2.55 13.66 -4.28
C PHE A 124 -3.71 13.24 -3.36
N ALA A 125 -4.77 12.65 -3.92
CA ALA A 125 -5.95 12.19 -3.17
C ALA A 125 -5.57 11.21 -2.05
N ARG A 126 -4.61 10.31 -2.35
CA ARG A 126 -4.04 9.35 -1.40
C ARG A 126 -3.35 10.05 -0.22
N GLU A 127 -2.44 10.98 -0.49
CA GLU A 127 -1.66 11.67 0.56
C GLU A 127 -2.54 12.46 1.53
N LYS A 128 -3.66 12.98 1.02
CA LYS A 128 -4.63 13.71 1.82
C LYS A 128 -5.70 12.81 2.46
N GLY A 129 -5.77 11.53 2.09
CA GLY A 129 -6.79 10.61 2.57
C GLY A 129 -8.21 11.03 2.17
N ILE A 130 -8.34 11.78 1.08
CA ILE A 130 -9.61 12.32 0.58
C ILE A 130 -10.12 11.53 -0.62
N THR A 131 -11.41 11.63 -0.88
CA THR A 131 -12.00 11.01 -2.08
C THR A 131 -11.49 11.66 -3.36
N PHE A 132 -11.57 10.94 -4.47
CA PHE A 132 -11.16 11.48 -5.76
C PHE A 132 -12.00 12.71 -6.17
N GLN A 133 -13.30 12.72 -5.85
CA GLN A 133 -14.17 13.88 -6.05
C GLN A 133 -13.71 15.11 -5.24
N GLU A 134 -13.26 14.93 -4.01
CA GLU A 134 -12.70 16.03 -3.20
C GLU A 134 -11.37 16.52 -3.76
N ALA A 135 -10.51 15.61 -4.22
CA ALA A 135 -9.27 15.97 -4.88
C ALA A 135 -9.51 16.83 -6.14
N ILE A 136 -10.53 16.52 -6.95
CA ILE A 136 -10.87 17.31 -8.14
C ILE A 136 -11.23 18.76 -7.76
N LYS A 137 -11.90 18.97 -6.63
CA LYS A 137 -12.24 20.32 -6.16
C LYS A 137 -11.00 21.18 -5.87
N HIS A 138 -9.87 20.56 -5.52
CA HIS A 138 -8.59 21.23 -5.29
C HIS A 138 -7.81 21.53 -6.59
N GLN A 139 -8.20 20.95 -7.73
CA GLN A 139 -7.61 21.22 -9.05
C GLN A 139 -8.70 21.60 -10.06
N SER A 140 -8.99 22.91 -10.10
CA SER A 140 -10.04 23.50 -10.93
C SER A 140 -9.91 23.22 -12.44
N GLU A 141 -8.70 22.95 -12.93
CA GLU A 141 -8.41 22.61 -14.35
C GLU A 141 -9.19 21.37 -14.83
N LEU A 142 -9.45 20.40 -13.94
CA LEU A 142 -10.18 19.16 -14.26
C LEU A 142 -11.70 19.34 -14.27
N ASN A 143 -12.23 20.49 -13.83
CA ASN A 143 -13.65 20.80 -13.89
C ASN A 143 -14.15 20.99 -15.34
N SER A 144 -13.25 21.35 -16.26
CA SER A 144 -13.53 21.49 -17.69
C SER A 144 -13.81 20.15 -18.39
N LEU A 145 -13.39 19.03 -17.79
CA LEU A 145 -13.53 17.71 -18.37
C LEU A 145 -14.92 17.13 -18.06
N SER A 146 -15.64 16.68 -19.09
CA SER A 146 -16.98 16.09 -18.91
C SER A 146 -16.94 14.84 -18.00
N LYS A 147 -18.04 14.56 -17.28
CA LYS A 147 -18.19 13.32 -16.49
C LYS A 147 -17.93 12.06 -17.33
N LYS A 148 -18.36 12.09 -18.60
CA LYS A 148 -18.21 10.98 -19.54
C LYS A 148 -16.75 10.75 -19.91
N ASP A 149 -15.97 11.82 -20.12
CA ASP A 149 -14.56 11.70 -20.49
C ASP A 149 -13.69 11.36 -19.30
N ARG A 150 -14.01 11.86 -18.09
CA ARG A 150 -13.39 11.39 -16.85
C ARG A 150 -13.57 9.89 -16.65
N ALA A 151 -14.80 9.39 -16.81
CA ALA A 151 -15.08 7.97 -16.72
C ALA A 151 -14.25 7.16 -17.74
N LYS A 152 -14.19 7.61 -19.01
CA LYS A 152 -13.36 6.95 -20.04
C LYS A 152 -11.88 6.88 -19.64
N ILE A 153 -11.32 7.97 -19.12
CA ILE A 153 -9.91 8.01 -18.69
C ILE A 153 -9.70 7.01 -17.56
N ILE A 154 -10.54 7.07 -16.51
CA ILE A 154 -10.41 6.21 -15.34
C ILE A 154 -10.55 4.73 -15.73
N THR A 155 -11.55 4.37 -16.55
CA THR A 155 -11.73 2.99 -17.03
C THR A 155 -10.53 2.49 -17.82
N ARG A 156 -9.92 3.33 -18.68
CA ARG A 156 -8.73 2.95 -19.46
C ARG A 156 -7.50 2.78 -18.58
N LEU A 157 -7.27 3.70 -17.65
CA LEU A 157 -6.17 3.60 -16.70
C LEU A 157 -6.33 2.37 -15.78
N GLU A 158 -7.55 2.04 -15.35
CA GLU A 158 -7.85 0.83 -14.56
C GLU A 158 -7.56 -0.44 -15.39
N ARG A 159 -8.01 -0.48 -16.66
CA ARG A 159 -7.77 -1.61 -17.57
C ARG A 159 -6.28 -1.88 -17.81
N GLU A 160 -5.48 -0.83 -17.98
CA GLU A 160 -4.03 -0.92 -18.15
C GLU A 160 -3.29 -1.12 -16.81
N LYS A 161 -4.03 -1.34 -15.72
CA LYS A 161 -3.51 -1.55 -14.36
C LYS A 161 -2.64 -0.40 -13.86
N LEU A 162 -2.84 0.80 -14.40
CA LEU A 162 -2.13 2.02 -14.00
C LEU A 162 -2.75 2.62 -12.73
N ILE A 163 -4.05 2.43 -12.52
CA ILE A 163 -4.76 2.81 -11.30
C ILE A 163 -5.63 1.65 -10.81
N TYR A 164 -6.02 1.72 -9.54
CA TYR A 164 -6.89 0.78 -8.86
C TYR A 164 -8.00 1.53 -8.17
N ILE A 165 -9.21 0.99 -8.19
CA ILE A 165 -10.40 1.65 -7.65
C ILE A 165 -10.96 0.75 -6.55
N ASP A 166 -11.07 1.28 -5.33
CA ASP A 166 -11.87 0.64 -4.27
C ASP A 166 -13.32 1.03 -4.48
N LYS A 167 -14.07 0.14 -5.14
CA LYS A 167 -15.46 0.34 -5.60
C LYS A 167 -16.43 0.24 -4.42
N GLN A 168 -16.37 1.22 -3.52
CA GLN A 168 -17.32 1.36 -2.41
C GLN A 168 -18.70 1.89 -2.91
N ASN A 169 -18.71 2.59 -4.04
CA ASN A 169 -19.88 3.17 -4.68
C ASN A 169 -19.98 2.72 -6.15
N ASN A 170 -20.99 1.90 -6.45
CA ASN A 170 -21.22 1.39 -7.80
C ASN A 170 -21.82 2.43 -8.77
N ASN A 171 -22.39 3.51 -8.25
CA ASN A 171 -23.12 4.50 -9.06
C ASN A 171 -22.24 5.66 -9.53
N SER A 172 -21.04 5.85 -8.94
CA SER A 172 -20.16 6.96 -9.32
C SER A 172 -18.70 6.64 -9.06
N VAL A 173 -17.93 6.53 -10.14
CA VAL A 173 -16.47 6.32 -10.09
C VAL A 173 -15.77 7.47 -9.37
N ASP A 174 -16.24 8.70 -9.55
CA ASP A 174 -15.68 9.90 -8.91
C ASP A 174 -15.75 9.84 -7.36
N LYS A 175 -16.71 9.08 -6.81
CA LYS A 175 -16.91 8.94 -5.35
C LYS A 175 -16.11 7.81 -4.72
N ASN A 176 -15.40 7.03 -5.53
CA ASN A 176 -14.58 5.92 -5.05
C ASN A 176 -13.17 6.40 -4.72
N ASN A 177 -12.50 5.63 -3.86
CA ASN A 177 -11.08 5.85 -3.61
C ASN A 177 -10.29 5.27 -4.79
N ILE A 178 -9.42 6.08 -5.38
CA ILE A 178 -8.57 5.71 -6.51
C ILE A 178 -7.12 5.71 -6.03
N TYR A 179 -6.39 4.68 -6.42
CA TYR A 179 -5.00 4.44 -6.05
C TYR A 179 -4.15 4.30 -7.30
N SER A 180 -2.91 4.80 -7.28
CA SER A 180 -1.98 4.59 -8.39
C SER A 180 -1.35 3.19 -8.31
N ILE A 181 -0.81 2.70 -9.44
CA ILE A 181 -0.11 1.41 -9.53
C ILE A 181 1.02 1.26 -8.50
N SER A 182 1.69 2.37 -8.19
CA SER A 182 2.78 2.45 -7.24
C SER A 182 2.35 2.20 -5.79
N TYR A 183 1.05 2.34 -5.49
CA TYR A 183 0.54 2.33 -4.11
C TYR A 183 -0.82 1.64 -3.99
N GLN A 184 -0.84 0.31 -4.13
CA GLN A 184 -2.06 -0.49 -3.98
C GLN A 184 -2.40 -0.83 -2.52
N PRO A 185 -3.69 -0.73 -2.10
CA PRO A 185 -4.15 -1.24 -0.81
C PRO A 185 -4.01 -2.77 -0.69
N LYS A 186 -3.57 -3.26 0.48
CA LYS A 186 -3.43 -4.70 0.79
C LYS A 186 -4.70 -5.55 0.53
N LYS A 187 -5.89 -4.95 0.65
CA LYS A 187 -7.18 -5.60 0.39
C LYS A 187 -7.32 -6.01 -1.09
N LEU A 188 -7.02 -5.08 -2.01
CA LEU A 188 -7.08 -5.31 -3.45
C LEU A 188 -6.00 -6.30 -3.94
N ILE A 189 -4.82 -6.30 -3.32
CA ILE A 189 -3.75 -7.28 -3.60
C ILE A 189 -4.19 -8.71 -3.25
N LYS A 190 -4.95 -8.89 -2.15
CA LYS A 190 -5.50 -10.21 -1.77
C LYS A 190 -6.60 -10.68 -2.72
N GLU A 191 -7.50 -9.78 -3.12
CA GLU A 191 -8.60 -10.08 -4.05
C GLU A 191 -8.08 -10.48 -5.44
N GLN A 192 -7.02 -9.81 -5.93
CA GLN A 192 -6.35 -10.17 -7.19
C GLN A 192 -5.66 -11.54 -7.14
N LYS A 193 -4.99 -11.87 -6.02
CA LYS A 193 -4.37 -13.21 -5.84
C LYS A 193 -5.42 -14.33 -5.79
N MET A 194 -6.67 -14.01 -5.46
CA MET A 194 -7.79 -14.95 -5.52
C MET A 194 -8.45 -15.02 -6.92
N SER A 195 -8.50 -13.92 -7.68
CA SER A 195 -9.09 -13.90 -9.03
C SER A 195 -8.17 -14.48 -10.11
N VAL A 196 -6.84 -14.32 -10.00
CA VAL A 196 -5.85 -14.91 -10.93
C VAL A 196 -5.88 -16.45 -10.89
N LYS A 197 -6.37 -17.06 -9.80
CA LYS A 197 -6.59 -18.52 -9.73
C LYS A 197 -7.80 -19.01 -10.52
N LYS A 198 -8.62 -18.12 -11.11
CA LYS A 198 -9.83 -18.48 -11.86
C LYS A 198 -9.70 -18.37 -13.39
N ASP A 199 -8.67 -17.72 -13.93
CA ASP A 199 -8.47 -17.63 -15.38
C ASP A 199 -7.56 -18.75 -15.89
N THR A 200 -8.21 -19.81 -16.35
CA THR A 200 -7.66 -21.03 -16.96
C THR A 200 -7.18 -20.79 -18.39
N SER A 201 -6.34 -19.78 -18.62
CA SER A 201 -5.79 -19.47 -19.96
C SER A 201 -4.30 -19.79 -20.10
N ILE A 202 -3.71 -20.53 -19.14
CA ILE A 202 -2.32 -21.03 -19.22
C ILE A 202 -2.26 -22.43 -19.91
N THR A 203 -3.41 -23.03 -20.23
CA THR A 203 -3.51 -24.41 -20.72
C THR A 203 -3.12 -24.59 -22.20
N LEU A 204 -3.01 -23.52 -23.00
CA LEU A 204 -2.73 -23.65 -24.44
C LEU A 204 -1.24 -23.57 -24.81
N GLU A 205 -0.39 -22.94 -24.01
CA GLU A 205 1.05 -22.85 -24.33
C GLU A 205 1.86 -24.08 -23.87
N LYS A 206 1.38 -24.81 -22.85
CA LYS A 206 2.09 -26.01 -22.34
C LYS A 206 1.83 -27.27 -23.17
N ALA A 207 0.80 -27.29 -24.00
CA ALA A 207 0.50 -28.42 -24.88
C ALA A 207 1.56 -28.57 -25.99
N ASN A 208 2.14 -27.47 -26.47
CA ASN A 208 3.14 -27.46 -27.53
C ASN A 208 4.57 -27.86 -27.08
N SER A 209 4.76 -28.31 -25.83
CA SER A 209 6.07 -28.74 -25.27
C SER A 209 6.08 -30.18 -24.77
N LEU A 210 5.09 -31.00 -25.17
CA LEU A 210 5.00 -32.42 -24.83
C LEU A 210 5.53 -33.34 -25.92
N GLU A 211 5.69 -32.84 -27.15
CA GLU A 211 6.11 -33.65 -28.32
C GLU A 211 7.60 -34.00 -28.34
N HIS A 212 8.42 -33.41 -27.46
CA HIS A 212 9.89 -33.57 -27.46
C HIS A 212 10.49 -34.07 -26.13
N LYS A 213 9.68 -34.53 -25.18
CA LYS A 213 10.18 -35.00 -23.87
C LYS A 213 10.23 -36.51 -23.81
N SER A 214 11.28 -37.04 -23.18
CA SER A 214 11.42 -38.48 -23.04
C SER A 214 10.34 -39.05 -22.10
N PRO A 215 9.97 -40.34 -22.23
CA PRO A 215 9.01 -40.97 -21.32
C PRO A 215 9.41 -40.86 -19.83
N GLU A 216 10.71 -40.86 -19.54
CA GLU A 216 11.25 -40.72 -18.17
C GLU A 216 11.07 -39.30 -17.63
N GLU A 217 11.27 -38.28 -18.44
CA GLU A 217 11.06 -36.88 -18.06
C GLU A 217 9.57 -36.59 -17.79
N LEU A 218 8.69 -37.20 -18.57
CA LEU A 218 7.24 -37.11 -18.38
C LEU A 218 6.82 -37.79 -17.06
N ALA A 219 7.39 -38.96 -16.76
CA ALA A 219 7.15 -39.65 -15.49
C ALA A 219 7.67 -38.85 -14.28
N ALA A 220 8.85 -38.26 -14.39
CA ALA A 220 9.43 -37.41 -13.33
C ALA A 220 8.57 -36.17 -13.07
N MET A 221 8.08 -35.52 -14.13
CA MET A 221 7.19 -34.35 -14.02
C MET A 221 5.83 -34.72 -13.40
N ALA A 222 5.26 -35.88 -13.73
CA ALA A 222 4.03 -36.37 -13.11
C ALA A 222 4.21 -36.63 -11.61
N GLN A 223 5.34 -37.23 -11.20
CA GLN A 223 5.66 -37.43 -9.79
C GLN A 223 5.88 -36.11 -9.04
N GLU A 224 6.52 -35.12 -9.67
CA GLU A 224 6.72 -33.80 -9.09
C GLU A 224 5.38 -33.07 -8.88
N LEU A 225 4.48 -33.14 -9.86
CA LEU A 225 3.13 -32.57 -9.76
C LEU A 225 2.31 -33.23 -8.65
N LEU A 226 2.42 -34.54 -8.48
CA LEU A 226 1.77 -35.26 -7.38
C LEU A 226 2.29 -34.79 -6.01
N LYS A 227 3.61 -34.71 -5.84
CA LYS A 227 4.23 -34.18 -4.61
C LYS A 227 3.77 -32.75 -4.32
N LEU A 228 3.69 -31.91 -5.35
CA LEU A 228 3.27 -30.51 -5.22
C LEU A 228 1.78 -30.40 -4.84
N SER A 229 0.93 -31.29 -5.39
CA SER A 229 -0.48 -31.41 -5.02
C SER A 229 -0.67 -31.80 -3.56
N GLU A 230 0.07 -32.80 -3.08
CA GLU A 230 0.04 -33.25 -1.69
C GLU A 230 0.53 -32.17 -0.72
N ALA A 231 1.64 -31.50 -1.06
CA ALA A 231 2.14 -30.36 -0.27
C ALA A 231 1.09 -29.24 -0.18
N LYS A 232 0.38 -28.94 -1.27
CA LYS A 232 -0.70 -27.93 -1.27
C LYS A 232 -1.91 -28.36 -0.43
N LYS A 233 -2.28 -29.65 -0.43
CA LYS A 233 -3.34 -30.16 0.46
C LYS A 233 -2.96 -30.00 1.93
N GLN A 234 -1.70 -30.28 2.28
CA GLN A 234 -1.19 -30.10 3.64
C GLN A 234 -1.13 -28.63 4.06
N GLU A 235 -0.70 -27.72 3.18
CA GLU A 235 -0.73 -26.27 3.45
C GLU A 235 -2.15 -25.76 3.74
N ILE A 236 -3.14 -26.22 2.97
CA ILE A 236 -4.55 -25.85 3.16
C ILE A 236 -5.07 -26.39 4.51
N ALA A 237 -4.79 -27.66 4.82
CA ALA A 237 -5.16 -28.28 6.08
C ALA A 237 -4.54 -27.54 7.28
N ASN A 238 -3.23 -27.24 7.22
CA ASN A 238 -2.51 -26.50 8.26
C ASN A 238 -3.06 -25.08 8.45
N GLY A 239 -3.38 -24.39 7.35
CA GLY A 239 -4.00 -23.06 7.39
C GLY A 239 -5.37 -23.05 8.08
N ASP A 240 -6.18 -24.08 7.88
CA ASP A 240 -7.49 -24.19 8.54
C ASP A 240 -7.39 -24.60 10.01
N VAL A 241 -6.40 -25.42 10.39
CA VAL A 241 -6.07 -25.70 11.80
C VAL A 241 -5.68 -24.40 12.53
N LEU A 242 -4.79 -23.60 11.93
CA LEU A 242 -4.38 -22.32 12.50
C LEU A 242 -5.56 -21.35 12.66
N LYS A 243 -6.45 -21.25 11.68
CA LYS A 243 -7.67 -20.41 11.81
C LYS A 243 -8.57 -20.89 12.95
N LYS A 244 -8.75 -22.20 13.13
CA LYS A 244 -9.57 -22.76 14.22
C LYS A 244 -8.97 -22.46 15.59
N GLN A 245 -7.64 -22.45 15.72
CA GLN A 245 -6.96 -22.11 16.97
C GLN A 245 -6.96 -20.60 17.26
N ILE A 246 -6.78 -19.76 16.24
CA ILE A 246 -6.61 -18.31 16.40
C ILE A 246 -7.95 -17.58 16.57
N ARG A 247 -9.04 -18.01 15.90
CA ARG A 247 -10.35 -17.34 15.96
C ARG A 247 -10.91 -17.19 17.39
N PRO A 248 -10.89 -18.23 18.25
CA PRO A 248 -11.34 -18.11 19.64
C PRO A 248 -10.51 -17.10 20.44
N LEU A 249 -9.20 -17.04 20.22
CA LEU A 249 -8.30 -16.10 20.90
C LEU A 249 -8.58 -14.65 20.47
N ILE A 250 -8.79 -14.42 19.18
CA ILE A 250 -9.19 -13.11 18.66
C ILE A 250 -10.51 -12.66 19.29
N LEU A 251 -11.50 -13.57 19.35
CA LEU A 251 -12.79 -13.27 19.96
C LEU A 251 -12.65 -12.90 21.45
N ALA A 252 -11.85 -13.66 22.20
CA ALA A 252 -11.57 -13.37 23.60
C ALA A 252 -10.91 -11.99 23.79
N CYS A 253 -9.96 -11.60 22.93
CA CYS A 253 -9.35 -10.27 22.96
C CYS A 253 -10.37 -9.15 22.73
N PHE A 254 -11.27 -9.29 21.74
CA PHE A 254 -12.31 -8.29 21.49
C PHE A 254 -13.32 -8.19 22.63
N GLN A 255 -13.70 -9.32 23.24
CA GLN A 255 -14.57 -9.33 24.41
C GLN A 255 -13.90 -8.65 25.62
N ALA A 256 -12.61 -8.91 25.85
CA ALA A 256 -11.84 -8.24 26.91
C ALA A 256 -11.75 -6.74 26.67
N LYS A 257 -11.47 -6.31 25.43
CA LYS A 257 -11.48 -4.89 25.03
C LYS A 257 -12.82 -4.23 25.36
N GLY A 258 -13.93 -4.85 24.95
CA GLY A 258 -15.26 -4.31 25.20
C GLY A 258 -15.65 -4.28 26.68
N LYS A 259 -15.06 -5.14 27.53
CA LYS A 259 -15.22 -5.03 29.00
C LYS A 259 -14.46 -3.82 29.56
N VAL A 260 -13.21 -3.62 29.13
CA VAL A 260 -12.40 -2.46 29.55
C VAL A 260 -13.07 -1.14 29.14
N GLU A 261 -13.61 -1.05 27.93
CA GLU A 261 -14.31 0.15 27.46
C GLU A 261 -15.54 0.48 28.33
N ARG A 262 -16.31 -0.53 28.74
CA ARG A 262 -17.45 -0.33 29.63
C ARG A 262 -17.03 0.15 31.01
N SER A 263 -16.03 -0.48 31.62
CA SER A 263 -15.51 -0.05 32.92
C SER A 263 -14.89 1.35 32.89
N LEU A 264 -14.29 1.75 31.77
CA LEU A 264 -13.76 3.11 31.61
C LEU A 264 -14.90 4.14 31.56
N ASN A 265 -15.99 3.84 30.85
CA ASN A 265 -17.14 4.73 30.80
C ASN A 265 -17.80 4.86 32.17
N GLU A 266 -17.98 3.75 32.90
CA GLU A 266 -18.48 3.78 34.28
C GLU A 266 -17.60 4.67 35.18
N LEU A 267 -16.28 4.59 35.04
CA LEU A 267 -15.36 5.42 35.82
C LEU A 267 -15.48 6.91 35.46
N LEU A 268 -15.65 7.24 34.17
CA LEU A 268 -15.90 8.61 33.71
C LEU A 268 -17.20 9.18 34.27
N ASP A 269 -18.26 8.37 34.30
CA ASP A 269 -19.56 8.78 34.87
C ASP A 269 -19.41 9.09 36.37
N VAL A 270 -18.78 8.20 37.13
CA VAL A 270 -18.51 8.42 38.57
C VAL A 270 -17.63 9.66 38.81
N THR A 271 -16.64 9.88 37.95
CA THR A 271 -15.77 11.06 38.06
C THR A 271 -16.56 12.36 37.80
N THR A 272 -17.49 12.32 36.85
CA THR A 272 -18.37 13.46 36.54
C THR A 272 -19.31 13.76 37.72
N GLU A 273 -19.86 12.73 38.37
CA GLU A 273 -20.67 12.89 39.59
C GLU A 273 -19.85 13.50 40.74
N LEU A 274 -18.59 13.09 40.89
CA LEU A 274 -17.68 13.65 41.88
C LEU A 274 -17.40 15.13 41.62
N ASP A 275 -17.08 15.50 40.39
CA ASP A 275 -16.82 16.89 40.00
C ASP A 275 -18.05 17.78 40.26
N ASN A 276 -19.24 17.30 39.92
CA ASN A 276 -20.49 18.00 40.21
C ASN A 276 -20.69 18.21 41.72
N SER A 277 -20.41 17.18 42.52
CA SER A 277 -20.53 17.24 43.98
C SER A 277 -19.52 18.21 44.60
N LEU A 278 -18.28 18.22 44.10
CA LEU A 278 -17.23 19.14 44.53
C LEU A 278 -17.58 20.59 44.18
N ASN A 279 -18.15 20.83 43.00
CA ASN A 279 -18.62 22.16 42.61
C ASN A 279 -19.76 22.65 43.50
N ALA A 280 -20.75 21.79 43.79
CA ALA A 280 -21.84 22.11 44.71
C ALA A 280 -21.32 22.43 46.13
N LEU A 281 -20.36 21.65 46.63
CA LEU A 281 -19.71 21.92 47.92
C LEU A 281 -18.98 23.27 47.90
N ARG A 282 -18.21 23.55 46.84
CA ARG A 282 -17.49 24.82 46.69
C ARG A 282 -18.44 26.02 46.67
N ASP A 283 -19.60 25.90 46.02
CA ASP A 283 -20.58 26.97 45.97
C ASP A 283 -21.31 27.17 47.31
N ALA A 284 -21.53 26.10 48.08
CA ALA A 284 -22.07 26.20 49.44
C ALA A 284 -21.09 26.83 50.46
N MET A 285 -19.79 26.84 50.15
CA MET A 285 -18.74 27.44 50.99
C MET A 285 -18.45 28.92 50.68
N LYS A 286 -19.12 29.51 49.68
CA LYS A 286 -19.06 30.96 49.38
C LYS A 286 -20.18 31.70 50.09
#